data_AF-A0A435J6T6-F1
#
_entry.id   AF-A0A435J6T6-F1
#
_cell.length_a   1.000
_cell.length_b   1.000
_cell.length_c   1.000
_cell.angle_alpha   90.00
_cell.angle_beta   90.00
_cell.angle_gamma   90.00
#
_symmetry.space_group_name_H-M   'P 1'
#
loop_
_entity.id
_entity.type
_entity.pdbx_description
1 polymer ?
#
loop_
_entity_poly.entity_id
_entity_poly.type
_entity_poly.pdbx_seq_one_letter_code
_entity_poly.pdbx_strand_id
1 'polypeptide(L)'
;VSKGAVATADLPGFLSACAEGLAGSRTEIGAPGRPFGDPLTPIAFEAALAVSALSLLRDDTVARLRICPNCTWLFVDRSRNSSRLWCDMAVCGNRQKASRHYRRRRMAENEVKNA
;
A
#
# COMPACT_ATOMS: atom_id res chain seq x y z
N VAL A 1 -24.40 3.73 -4.99
CA VAL A 1 -23.01 3.93 -5.45
C VAL A 1 -22.36 5.02 -4.62
N SER A 2 -21.81 4.67 -3.46
CA SER A 2 -21.20 5.61 -2.52
C SER A 2 -19.68 5.60 -2.69
N LYS A 3 -19.13 6.70 -3.20
CA LYS A 3 -17.68 7.02 -3.23
C LYS A 3 -16.74 6.00 -3.90
N GLY A 4 -17.17 5.33 -4.98
CA GLY A 4 -16.25 4.55 -5.83
C GLY A 4 -15.50 3.40 -5.14
N ALA A 5 -15.90 3.01 -3.93
CA ALA A 5 -15.31 1.88 -3.23
C ALA A 5 -16.09 0.61 -3.58
N VAL A 6 -15.41 -0.36 -4.19
CA VAL A 6 -15.91 -1.72 -4.37
C VAL A 6 -15.82 -2.41 -3.01
N ALA A 7 -16.91 -3.01 -2.52
CA ALA A 7 -16.85 -3.77 -1.28
C ALA A 7 -15.92 -4.98 -1.47
N THR A 8 -15.19 -5.38 -0.43
CA THR A 8 -14.22 -6.49 -0.54
C THR A 8 -14.85 -7.79 -1.03
N ALA A 9 -16.12 -8.03 -0.68
CA ALA A 9 -16.90 -9.18 -1.15
C ALA A 9 -17.15 -9.16 -2.67
N ASP A 10 -17.22 -7.97 -3.27
CA ASP A 10 -17.48 -7.78 -4.70
C ASP A 10 -16.18 -7.77 -5.53
N LEU A 11 -15.03 -7.73 -4.85
CA LEU A 11 -13.72 -7.59 -5.49
C LEU A 11 -13.37 -8.77 -6.41
N PRO A 12 -13.63 -10.05 -6.07
CA PRO A 12 -13.34 -11.16 -6.98
C PRO A 12 -14.11 -11.05 -8.31
N GLY A 13 -15.41 -10.74 -8.25
CA GLY A 13 -16.24 -10.59 -9.45
C GLY A 13 -15.84 -9.38 -10.30
N PHE A 14 -15.51 -8.27 -9.65
CA PHE A 14 -14.98 -7.08 -10.32
C PHE A 14 -13.66 -7.38 -11.06
N LEU A 15 -12.73 -8.07 -10.40
CA LEU A 15 -11.43 -8.45 -11.00
C LEU A 15 -11.60 -9.40 -12.18
N SER A 16 -12.51 -10.38 -12.08
CA SER A 16 -12.85 -11.26 -13.21
C SER A 16 -13.40 -10.49 -14.41
N ALA A 17 -14.34 -9.57 -14.18
CA ALA A 17 -14.91 -8.73 -15.24
C ALA A 17 -13.85 -7.83 -15.92
N CYS A 18 -12.92 -7.27 -15.13
CA CYS A 18 -11.78 -6.53 -15.68
C CYS A 18 -10.87 -7.43 -16.52
N ALA A 19 -10.56 -8.64 -16.05
CA ALA A 19 -9.71 -9.59 -16.76
C ALA A 19 -10.35 -10.03 -18.10
N GLU A 20 -11.66 -10.31 -18.11
CA GLU A 20 -12.41 -10.65 -19.32
C GLU A 20 -12.43 -9.48 -20.32
N GLY A 21 -12.64 -8.26 -19.86
CA GLY A 21 -12.57 -7.06 -20.71
C GLY A 21 -11.18 -6.82 -21.33
N LEU A 22 -10.12 -7.24 -20.62
CA LEU A 22 -8.75 -7.15 -21.12
C LEU A 22 -8.36 -8.32 -22.04
N ALA A 23 -9.00 -9.48 -21.95
CA ALA A 23 -8.65 -10.68 -22.71
C ALA A 23 -8.80 -10.51 -24.25
N GLY A 24 -9.58 -9.53 -24.71
CA GLY A 24 -9.71 -9.15 -26.13
C GLY A 24 -8.84 -7.98 -26.56
N SER A 25 -8.16 -7.30 -25.63
CA SER A 25 -7.31 -6.16 -25.93
C SER A 25 -5.91 -6.64 -26.28
N ARG A 26 -5.40 -6.27 -27.46
CA ARG A 26 -4.02 -6.55 -27.91
C ARG A 26 -2.97 -5.71 -27.17
N THR A 27 -3.23 -5.40 -25.92
CA THR A 27 -2.37 -4.60 -25.08
C THR A 27 -1.25 -5.50 -24.58
N GLU A 28 -0.02 -5.31 -25.07
CA GLU A 28 1.15 -5.95 -24.45
C GLU A 28 1.28 -5.44 -23.02
N ILE A 29 0.98 -6.29 -22.05
CA ILE A 29 1.15 -6.02 -20.63
C ILE A 29 2.28 -6.90 -20.12
N GLY A 30 3.28 -6.30 -19.48
CA GLY A 30 4.28 -7.06 -18.74
C GLY A 30 5.28 -7.84 -19.60
N ALA A 31 5.93 -7.20 -20.57
CA ALA A 31 7.07 -7.78 -21.27
C ALA A 31 8.42 -7.34 -20.64
N PRO A 32 9.51 -8.14 -20.78
CA PRO A 32 10.83 -7.77 -20.28
C PRO A 32 11.26 -6.37 -20.77
N GLY A 33 11.63 -5.48 -19.86
CA GLY A 33 11.99 -4.08 -20.16
C GLY A 33 10.80 -3.14 -20.41
N ARG A 34 9.57 -3.66 -20.52
CA ARG A 34 8.33 -2.90 -20.72
C ARG A 34 7.19 -3.42 -19.81
N PRO A 35 7.33 -3.25 -18.48
CA PRO A 35 6.39 -3.80 -17.50
C PRO A 35 4.98 -3.18 -17.56
N PHE A 36 4.85 -1.98 -18.14
CA PHE A 36 3.58 -1.24 -18.26
C PHE A 36 3.10 -1.10 -19.72
N GLY A 37 3.58 -1.98 -20.59
CA GLY A 37 3.33 -1.93 -22.03
C GLY A 37 4.27 -1.00 -22.78
N ASP A 38 3.98 -0.79 -24.06
CA ASP A 38 4.78 0.04 -24.96
C ASP A 38 4.53 1.54 -24.66
N PRO A 39 5.59 2.33 -24.34
CA PRO A 39 5.46 3.76 -24.10
C PRO A 39 4.91 4.54 -25.30
N LEU A 40 5.08 4.03 -26.52
CA LEU A 40 4.59 4.66 -27.75
C LEU A 40 3.11 4.38 -28.01
N THR A 41 2.56 3.34 -27.36
CA THR A 41 1.15 2.97 -27.43
C THR A 41 0.61 2.77 -25.99
N PRO A 42 0.49 3.87 -25.22
CA PRO A 42 0.17 3.80 -23.81
C PRO A 42 -1.19 3.10 -23.60
N ILE A 43 -1.18 2.17 -22.66
CA ILE A 43 -2.36 1.43 -22.23
C ILE A 43 -3.30 2.38 -21.49
N ALA A 44 -4.61 2.07 -21.45
CA ALA A 44 -5.56 2.84 -20.66
C ALA A 44 -5.06 2.99 -19.22
N PHE A 45 -5.21 4.16 -18.61
CA PHE A 45 -4.68 4.46 -17.28
C PHE A 45 -5.16 3.46 -16.22
N GLU A 46 -6.40 3.00 -16.35
CA GLU A 46 -7.03 1.98 -15.53
C GLU A 46 -6.33 0.63 -15.67
N ALA A 47 -5.93 0.25 -16.89
CA ALA A 47 -5.15 -0.95 -17.14
C ALA A 47 -3.74 -0.83 -16.56
N ALA A 48 -3.09 0.33 -16.71
CA ALA A 48 -1.77 0.58 -16.11
C ALA A 48 -1.82 0.51 -14.58
N LEU A 49 -2.87 1.08 -13.97
CA LEU A 49 -3.10 1.02 -12.54
C LEU A 49 -3.33 -0.41 -12.06
N ALA A 50 -4.17 -1.18 -12.76
CA ALA A 50 -4.44 -2.57 -12.45
C ALA A 50 -3.16 -3.43 -12.52
N VAL A 51 -2.36 -3.26 -13.58
CA VAL A 51 -1.08 -3.97 -13.75
C VAL A 51 -0.09 -3.60 -12.65
N SER A 52 0.02 -2.30 -12.34
CA SER A 52 0.87 -1.83 -11.24
C SER A 52 0.44 -2.44 -9.91
N ALA A 53 -0.85 -2.44 -9.60
CA ALA A 53 -1.38 -3.04 -8.38
C ALA A 53 -1.14 -4.55 -8.32
N LEU A 54 -1.43 -5.28 -9.40
CA LEU A 54 -1.21 -6.72 -9.50
C LEU A 54 0.27 -7.08 -9.40
N SER A 55 1.18 -6.24 -9.89
CA SER A 55 2.63 -6.46 -9.74
C SER A 55 3.08 -6.48 -8.28
N LEU A 56 2.39 -5.76 -7.39
CA LEU A 56 2.65 -5.80 -5.94
C LEU A 56 2.17 -7.10 -5.28
N LEU A 57 1.27 -7.83 -5.96
CA LEU A 57 0.75 -9.12 -5.49
C LEU A 57 1.61 -10.31 -5.93
N ARG A 58 2.74 -10.05 -6.58
CA ARG A 58 3.66 -11.09 -7.02
C ARG A 58 4.77 -11.34 -6.00
N ASP A 59 5.16 -12.61 -5.90
CA ASP A 59 6.41 -13.06 -5.28
C ASP A 59 6.60 -12.56 -3.83
N ASP A 60 7.80 -12.12 -3.46
CA ASP A 60 8.18 -11.69 -2.12
C ASP A 60 7.60 -10.32 -1.71
N THR A 61 7.02 -9.58 -2.67
CA THR A 61 6.46 -8.24 -2.41
C THR A 61 5.21 -8.32 -1.53
N VAL A 62 4.38 -9.36 -1.69
CA VAL A 62 3.21 -9.58 -0.83
C VAL A 62 3.60 -9.71 0.64
N ALA A 63 4.65 -10.49 0.92
CA ALA A 63 5.15 -10.68 2.28
C ALA A 63 5.74 -9.39 2.90
N ARG A 64 6.05 -8.40 2.06
CA ARG A 64 6.57 -7.08 2.44
C ARG A 64 5.49 -6.01 2.49
N LEU A 65 4.26 -6.29 2.06
CA LEU A 65 3.15 -5.34 2.21
C LEU A 65 2.74 -5.24 3.66
N ARG A 66 2.69 -4.01 4.17
CA ARG A 66 2.28 -3.71 5.55
C ARG A 66 1.34 -2.51 5.57
N ILE A 67 0.49 -2.46 6.59
CA ILE A 67 -0.41 -1.33 6.85
C ILE A 67 0.16 -0.53 8.01
N CYS A 68 0.29 0.79 7.83
CA CYS A 68 0.80 1.68 8.87
C CYS A 68 -0.20 1.75 10.04
N PRO A 69 0.21 1.46 11.29
CA PRO A 69 -0.72 1.49 12.43
C PRO A 69 -1.14 2.89 12.86
N ASN A 70 -0.50 3.94 12.32
CA ASN A 70 -0.82 5.33 12.64
C ASN A 70 -1.80 5.99 11.64
N CYS A 71 -1.73 5.63 10.36
CA CYS A 71 -2.51 6.31 9.31
C CYS A 71 -3.19 5.34 8.32
N THR A 72 -3.15 4.04 8.58
CA THR A 72 -3.79 2.97 7.78
C THR A 72 -3.38 2.91 6.31
N TRP A 73 -2.31 3.60 5.90
CA TRP A 73 -1.78 3.50 4.54
C TRP A 73 -1.05 2.19 4.32
N LEU A 74 -1.28 1.58 3.15
CA LEU A 74 -0.52 0.44 2.65
C LEU A 74 0.86 0.91 2.19
N PHE A 75 1.91 0.16 2.52
CA PHE A 75 3.27 0.43 2.07
C PHE A 75 4.06 -0.86 1.88
N VAL A 76 5.12 -0.79 1.06
CA VAL A 76 6.07 -1.90 0.86
C VAL A 76 7.26 -1.73 1.81
N ASP A 77 7.52 -2.74 2.62
CA ASP A 77 8.68 -2.80 3.50
C ASP A 77 9.97 -3.14 2.73
N ARG A 78 10.66 -2.08 2.31
CA ARG A 78 11.97 -2.15 1.64
C ARG A 78 13.15 -2.25 2.61
N SER A 79 12.93 -2.46 3.90
CA SER A 79 14.04 -2.64 4.84
C SER A 79 14.71 -4.01 4.65
N ARG A 80 16.02 -4.07 4.94
CA ARG A 80 16.83 -5.29 4.76
C ARG A 80 16.22 -6.52 5.44
N ASN A 81 15.63 -6.32 6.62
CA ASN A 81 15.13 -7.41 7.47
C ASN A 81 13.59 -7.41 7.58
N SER A 82 12.86 -6.72 6.69
CA SER A 82 11.38 -6.58 6.77
C SER A 82 10.89 -6.11 8.16
N SER A 83 11.58 -5.13 8.74
CA SER A 83 11.36 -4.62 10.09
C SER A 83 10.72 -3.23 10.14
N ARG A 84 10.33 -2.65 9.00
CA ARG A 84 9.72 -1.31 8.96
C ARG A 84 8.26 -1.39 9.43
N LEU A 85 7.95 -0.64 10.49
CA LEU A 85 6.59 -0.57 11.05
C LEU A 85 5.76 0.62 10.55
N TRP A 86 6.40 1.64 9.98
CA TRP A 86 5.76 2.92 9.65
C TRP A 86 5.84 3.18 8.14
N CYS A 87 4.75 3.69 7.54
CA CYS A 87 4.74 4.06 6.13
C CYS A 87 5.82 5.09 5.79
N ASP A 88 6.16 5.96 6.73
CA ASP A 88 7.23 6.95 6.62
C ASP A 88 7.82 7.27 8.00
N MET A 89 9.15 7.36 8.09
CA MET A 89 9.84 7.63 9.35
C MET A 89 9.69 9.11 9.76
N ALA A 90 9.75 10.03 8.80
CA ALA A 90 9.64 11.47 9.05
C ALA A 90 8.22 11.87 9.46
N VAL A 91 7.20 11.20 8.92
CA VAL A 91 5.79 11.46 9.22
C VAL A 91 5.30 10.60 10.39
N CYS A 92 5.07 9.30 10.17
CA CYS A 92 4.43 8.44 11.17
C CYS A 92 5.41 7.98 12.27
N GLY A 93 6.67 7.70 11.91
CA GLY A 93 7.68 7.28 12.87
C GLY A 93 7.98 8.35 13.93
N ASN A 94 8.19 9.60 13.51
CA ASN A 94 8.42 10.72 14.42
C ASN A 94 7.19 11.03 15.28
N ARG A 95 5.97 10.96 14.73
CA ARG A 95 4.73 11.14 15.51
C ARG A 95 4.63 10.15 16.66
N GLN A 96 5.02 8.89 16.42
CA GLN A 96 5.03 7.85 17.44
C GLN A 96 6.13 8.04 18.49
N LYS A 97 7.33 8.50 18.09
CA LYS A 97 8.39 8.89 19.04
C LYS A 97 7.93 10.04 19.94
N ALA A 98 7.33 11.08 19.37
CA ALA A 98 6.81 12.22 20.12
C ALA A 98 5.71 11.79 21.11
N SER A 99 4.76 10.97 20.67
CA SER A 99 3.70 10.42 21.52
C SER A 99 4.26 9.60 22.69
N ARG A 100 5.28 8.74 22.45
CA ARG A 100 5.95 7.96 23.51
C ARG A 100 6.68 8.86 24.51
N HIS A 101 7.40 9.87 24.03
CA HIS A 101 8.10 10.83 24.88
C HIS A 101 7.13 11.62 25.77
N TYR A 102 6.03 12.11 25.19
CA TYR A 102 4.99 12.83 25.93
C TYR A 102 4.36 11.97 27.03
N ARG A 103 4.00 10.72 26.71
CA ARG A 103 3.45 9.78 27.72
C ARG A 103 4.41 9.54 28.88
N ARG A 104 5.70 9.35 28.60
CA ARG A 104 6.72 9.16 29.66
C ARG A 104 6.83 10.36 30.58
N ARG A 105 6.85 11.57 30.01
CA ARG A 105 6.89 12.82 30.80
C ARG A 105 5.64 13.00 31.66
N ARG A 106 4.45 12.78 31.09
CA ARG A 106 3.17 12.84 31.82
C ARG A 106 3.11 11.84 32.98
N MET A 107 3.60 10.61 32.79
CA MET A 107 3.63 9.61 33.86
C MET A 107 4.57 10.02 34.99
N ALA A 108 5.79 10.47 34.66
CA ALA A 108 6.75 10.95 35.65
C ALA A 108 6.21 12.18 36.42
N GLU A 109 5.55 13.12 35.74
CA GLU A 109 4.90 14.28 36.37
C GLU A 109 3.75 13.85 37.31
N ASN A 110 2.99 12.82 36.95
CA ASN A 110 1.90 12.31 37.79
C ASN A 110 2.42 11.51 38.99
N GLU A 111 3.49 10.72 38.84
CA GLU A 111 4.13 10.01 39.95
C GLU A 111 4.67 10.99 41.00
N VAL A 112 5.30 12.08 40.57
CA VAL A 112 5.78 13.14 41.48
C VAL A 112 4.63 13.87 42.18
N LYS A 113 3.48 14.06 41.52
CA LYS A 113 2.31 14.72 42.13
C LYS A 113 1.54 13.84 43.11
N ASN A 114 1.64 12.52 42.96
CA ASN A 114 0.94 11.54 43.78
C ASN A 114 1.81 10.97 44.91
N ALA A 115 3.08 11.38 45.00
CA ALA A 115 4.02 11.10 46.08
C ALA A 115 4.01 12.24 47.10
#